data_AF-A0A182ALG8-F1
#
_entry.id   AF-A0A182ALG8-F1
#
_cell.length_a   1.000
_cell.length_b   1.000
_cell.length_c   1.000
_cell.angle_alpha   90.00
_cell.angle_beta   90.00
_cell.angle_gamma   90.00
#
_symmetry.space_group_name_H-M   'P 1'
#
loop_
_entity.id
_entity.type
_entity.pdbx_description
1 polymer ?
#
loop_
_entity_poly.entity_id
_entity_poly.type
_entity_poly.pdbx_seq_one_letter_code
_entity_poly.pdbx_strand_id
1 'polypeptide(L)'
;MKAERLSPRTCLELVSEQLCPGHLLVLESAWKSADAAAGFELGDQLFDLLWLLATEYRRRKLDGAPDRIAGEALGASYAARESSTIERNWRGRRSRTFTYNGKEVVMWQHLKIGIKDSTNRTLRIHFAWDDELGQVVIGHCGGHLHSPNHGRR
;
A
#
# COMPACT_ATOMS: atom_id res chain seq x y z
N MET A 1 -2.74 -27.65 -15.32
CA MET A 1 -3.51 -26.44 -14.93
C MET A 1 -2.53 -25.47 -14.31
N LYS A 2 -2.42 -24.23 -14.79
CA LYS A 2 -1.67 -23.19 -14.04
C LYS A 2 -2.54 -22.83 -12.84
N ALA A 3 -1.98 -22.82 -11.63
CA ALA A 3 -2.66 -22.24 -10.48
C ALA A 3 -3.06 -20.80 -10.85
N GLU A 4 -4.32 -20.46 -10.63
CA GLU A 4 -4.82 -19.10 -10.83
C GLU A 4 -4.12 -18.21 -9.80
N ARG A 5 -3.37 -17.22 -10.29
CA ARG A 5 -2.61 -16.32 -9.43
C ARG A 5 -3.55 -15.28 -8.85
N LEU A 6 -3.37 -14.96 -7.56
CA LEU A 6 -4.14 -13.89 -6.93
C LEU A 6 -3.82 -12.54 -7.59
N SER A 7 -4.84 -11.88 -8.13
CA SER A 7 -4.71 -10.51 -8.63
C SER A 7 -4.63 -9.52 -7.46
N PRO A 8 -4.06 -8.31 -7.63
CA PRO A 8 -4.06 -7.31 -6.56
C PRO A 8 -5.45 -6.93 -6.07
N ARG A 9 -6.44 -6.88 -6.97
CA ARG A 9 -7.85 -6.64 -6.60
C ARG A 9 -8.36 -7.75 -5.69
N THR A 10 -8.16 -9.00 -6.08
CA THR A 10 -8.57 -10.17 -5.29
C THR A 10 -7.88 -10.20 -3.93
N CYS A 11 -6.58 -9.86 -3.84
CA CYS A 11 -5.89 -9.78 -2.56
C CYS A 11 -6.50 -8.72 -1.62
N LEU A 12 -6.85 -7.55 -2.16
CA LEU A 12 -7.54 -6.52 -1.38
C LEU A 12 -8.90 -7.02 -0.90
N GLU A 13 -9.76 -7.53 -1.79
CA GLU A 13 -11.09 -8.05 -1.46
C GLU A 13 -11.02 -9.14 -0.37
N LEU A 14 -10.14 -10.13 -0.54
CA LEU A 14 -9.96 -11.21 0.42
C LEU A 14 -9.58 -10.69 1.81
N VAL A 15 -8.57 -9.81 1.89
CA VAL A 15 -8.08 -9.35 3.20
C VAL A 15 -9.04 -8.33 3.81
N SER A 16 -9.48 -7.31 3.07
CA SER A 16 -10.25 -6.20 3.65
C SER A 16 -11.72 -6.53 3.88
N GLU A 17 -12.34 -7.39 3.07
CA GLU A 17 -13.79 -7.64 3.14
C GLU A 17 -14.12 -8.99 3.76
N GLN A 18 -13.32 -10.03 3.49
CA GLN A 18 -13.66 -11.40 3.90
C GLN A 18 -12.95 -11.84 5.17
N LEU A 19 -11.62 -11.65 5.23
CA LEU A 19 -10.80 -12.21 6.31
C LEU A 19 -10.63 -11.23 7.48
N CYS A 20 -10.54 -9.93 7.22
CA CYS A 20 -10.33 -8.90 8.24
C CYS A 20 -11.27 -7.69 8.02
N PRO A 21 -12.60 -7.90 7.99
CA PRO A 21 -13.55 -6.82 7.79
C PRO A 21 -13.35 -5.71 8.82
N GLY A 22 -13.19 -4.48 8.34
CA GLY A 22 -12.98 -3.31 9.19
C GLY A 22 -11.57 -3.17 9.77
N HIS A 23 -10.57 -3.91 9.28
CA HIS A 23 -9.17 -3.66 9.63
C HIS A 23 -8.46 -2.77 8.59
N LEU A 24 -8.84 -2.94 7.32
CA LEU A 24 -8.37 -2.15 6.19
C LEU A 24 -9.53 -1.36 5.60
N LEU A 25 -9.35 -0.05 5.47
CA LEU A 25 -10.24 0.81 4.69
C LEU A 25 -9.59 1.07 3.34
N VAL A 26 -10.14 0.50 2.28
CA VAL A 26 -9.58 0.59 0.93
C VAL A 26 -10.27 1.71 0.17
N LEU A 27 -9.52 2.75 -0.22
CA LEU A 27 -10.07 3.86 -0.99
C LEU A 27 -10.31 3.47 -2.46
N GLU A 28 -11.22 4.16 -3.13
CA GLU A 28 -11.49 4.00 -4.57
C GLU A 28 -10.23 4.10 -5.45
N SER A 29 -9.26 4.93 -5.07
CA SER A 29 -7.97 5.04 -5.77
C SER A 29 -7.10 3.79 -5.61
N ALA A 30 -7.20 3.09 -4.48
CA ALA A 30 -6.50 1.82 -4.26
C ALA A 30 -7.13 0.70 -5.11
N TRP A 31 -8.46 0.64 -5.19
CA TRP A 31 -9.16 -0.30 -6.08
C TRP A 31 -8.77 -0.09 -7.54
N LYS A 32 -8.83 1.16 -8.02
CA LYS A 32 -8.46 1.49 -9.41
C LYS A 32 -7.00 1.15 -9.75
N SER A 33 -6.08 1.39 -8.81
CA SER A 33 -4.67 1.06 -9.01
C SER A 33 -4.38 -0.44 -8.96
N ALA A 34 -5.15 -1.19 -8.18
CA ALA A 34 -5.10 -2.65 -8.13
C ALA A 34 -5.63 -3.27 -9.43
N ASP A 35 -6.74 -2.77 -9.95
CA ASP A 35 -7.30 -3.18 -11.26
C ASP A 35 -6.30 -2.93 -12.39
N ALA A 36 -5.67 -1.76 -12.40
CA ALA A 36 -4.62 -1.42 -13.38
C ALA A 36 -3.38 -2.34 -13.28
N ALA A 37 -3.19 -3.02 -12.14
CA ALA A 37 -2.11 -3.94 -11.89
C ALA A 37 -2.53 -5.42 -11.98
N ALA A 38 -3.64 -5.76 -12.65
CA ALA A 38 -4.16 -7.13 -12.77
C ALA A 38 -3.15 -8.17 -13.27
N GLY A 39 -2.13 -7.76 -14.05
CA GLY A 39 -1.06 -8.63 -14.54
C GLY A 39 0.07 -8.88 -13.54
N PHE A 40 -0.04 -8.41 -12.29
CA PHE A 40 0.99 -8.56 -11.26
C PHE A 40 1.23 -10.03 -10.89
N GLU A 41 2.49 -10.45 -10.84
CA GLU A 41 2.84 -11.87 -10.75
C GLU A 41 3.07 -12.37 -9.32
N LEU A 42 3.24 -11.47 -8.35
CA LEU A 42 3.62 -11.81 -6.96
C LEU A 42 2.43 -11.67 -6.01
N GLY A 43 1.27 -12.17 -6.43
CA GLY A 43 0.00 -12.09 -5.68
C GLY A 43 0.08 -12.64 -4.26
N ASP A 44 0.74 -13.78 -4.06
CA ASP A 44 0.90 -14.39 -2.74
C ASP A 44 1.70 -13.48 -1.78
N GLN A 45 2.79 -12.88 -2.27
CA GLN A 45 3.58 -11.92 -1.49
C GLN A 45 2.79 -10.65 -1.16
N LEU A 46 1.92 -10.20 -2.08
CA LEU A 46 1.01 -9.10 -1.82
C LEU A 46 0.00 -9.46 -0.73
N PHE A 47 -0.58 -10.66 -0.82
CA PHE A 47 -1.50 -11.17 0.19
C PHE A 47 -0.85 -11.18 1.58
N ASP A 48 0.36 -11.75 1.71
CA ASP A 48 1.09 -11.82 2.98
C ASP A 48 1.32 -10.42 3.59
N LEU A 49 1.68 -9.46 2.75
CA LEU A 49 1.91 -8.08 3.19
C LEU A 49 0.62 -7.37 3.62
N LEU A 50 -0.48 -7.55 2.88
CA LEU A 50 -1.80 -7.03 3.27
C LEU A 50 -2.30 -7.69 4.56
N TRP A 51 -2.07 -9.00 4.70
CA TRP A 51 -2.38 -9.74 5.92
C TRP A 51 -1.63 -9.18 7.12
N LEU A 52 -0.32 -8.98 7.01
CA LEU A 52 0.49 -8.35 8.07
C LEU A 52 0.04 -6.92 8.38
N LEU A 53 -0.39 -6.16 7.37
CA LEU A 53 -0.92 -4.81 7.54
C LEU A 53 -2.23 -4.84 8.35
N ALA A 54 -3.14 -5.74 8.01
CA ALA A 54 -4.45 -5.91 8.64
C ALA A 54 -4.38 -6.53 10.04
N THR A 55 -3.33 -7.30 10.33
CA THR A 55 -3.17 -8.03 11.59
C THR A 55 -2.10 -7.40 12.46
N GLU A 56 -0.84 -7.77 12.29
CA GLU A 56 0.23 -7.45 13.23
C GLU A 56 0.59 -5.95 13.26
N TYR A 57 0.63 -5.27 12.11
CA TYR A 57 0.84 -3.83 12.07
C TYR A 57 -0.28 -3.09 12.80
N ARG A 58 -1.54 -3.41 12.46
CA ARG A 58 -2.73 -2.83 13.10
C ARG A 58 -2.74 -3.09 14.61
N ARG A 59 -2.48 -4.32 15.05
CA ARG A 59 -2.41 -4.67 16.48
C ARG A 59 -1.40 -3.79 17.22
N ARG A 60 -0.19 -3.65 16.67
CA ARG A 60 0.84 -2.77 17.26
C ARG A 60 0.40 -1.30 17.33
N LYS A 61 -0.28 -0.79 16.29
CA LYS A 61 -0.80 0.58 16.28
C LYS A 61 -1.89 0.78 17.35
N LEU A 62 -2.78 -0.19 17.53
CA LEU A 62 -3.78 -0.17 18.61
C LEU A 62 -3.14 -0.20 20.00
N ASP A 63 -2.02 -0.91 20.15
CA ASP A 63 -1.21 -0.92 21.38
C ASP A 63 -0.45 0.42 21.60
N GLY A 64 -0.65 1.43 20.73
CA GLY A 64 -0.03 2.74 20.81
C GLY A 64 1.39 2.82 20.23
N ALA A 65 1.83 1.81 19.48
CA ALA A 65 3.18 1.81 18.92
C ALA A 65 3.34 2.93 17.86
N PRO A 66 4.46 3.67 17.89
CA PRO A 66 4.78 4.60 16.82
C PRO A 66 5.08 3.85 15.51
N ASP A 67 4.97 4.54 14.38
CA ASP A 67 5.09 3.97 13.03
C ASP A 67 6.39 3.19 12.79
N ARG A 68 7.48 3.58 13.45
CA ARG A 68 8.75 2.86 13.38
C ARG A 68 8.63 1.44 13.94
N ILE A 69 8.01 1.30 15.11
CA ILE A 69 7.87 0.02 15.82
C ILE A 69 6.77 -0.85 15.20
N ALA A 70 5.64 -0.25 14.82
CA ALA A 70 4.58 -0.95 14.11
C ALA A 70 5.10 -1.48 12.75
N GLY A 71 5.88 -0.66 12.03
CA GLY A 71 6.48 -0.99 10.76
C GLY A 71 7.49 -2.15 10.77
N GLU A 72 8.09 -2.47 11.92
CA GLU A 72 8.99 -3.62 12.05
C GLU A 72 8.28 -4.95 11.72
N ALA A 73 6.96 -5.03 11.91
CA ALA A 73 6.14 -6.20 11.52
C ALA A 73 6.15 -6.48 10.01
N LEU A 74 6.40 -5.44 9.21
CA LEU A 74 6.33 -5.47 7.75
C LEU A 74 7.73 -5.69 7.12
N GLY A 75 8.77 -5.77 7.96
CA GLY A 75 10.13 -6.07 7.57
C GLY A 75 10.72 -5.12 6.52
N ALA A 76 11.57 -5.68 5.65
CA ALA A 76 12.30 -4.91 4.63
C ALA A 76 11.42 -4.28 3.54
N SER A 77 10.15 -4.70 3.44
CA SER A 77 9.20 -4.16 2.48
C SER A 77 8.68 -2.78 2.88
N TYR A 78 8.81 -2.41 4.16
CA TYR A 78 8.24 -1.17 4.69
C TYR A 78 9.18 0.04 4.56
N ALA A 79 8.56 1.15 4.18
CA ALA A 79 9.18 2.47 4.23
C ALA A 79 8.21 3.43 4.94
N ALA A 80 8.67 4.00 6.06
CA ALA A 80 7.89 4.99 6.82
C ALA A 80 7.70 6.31 6.05
N ARG A 81 8.60 6.62 5.11
CA ARG A 81 8.63 7.84 4.33
C ARG A 81 9.12 7.60 2.91
N GLU A 82 8.85 8.57 2.04
CA GLU A 82 9.44 8.62 0.70
C GLU A 82 10.83 9.26 0.72
N SER A 83 11.55 9.18 -0.40
CA SER A 83 12.83 9.88 -0.49
C SER A 83 12.63 11.39 -0.41
N SER A 84 13.62 12.10 0.15
CA SER A 84 13.59 13.56 0.27
C SER A 84 13.37 14.27 -1.08
N THR A 85 13.86 13.68 -2.17
CA THR A 85 13.62 14.14 -3.55
C THR A 85 12.14 14.08 -3.94
N ILE A 86 11.44 13.00 -3.58
CA ILE A 86 10.00 12.85 -3.85
C ILE A 86 9.19 13.79 -2.97
N GLU A 87 9.51 13.87 -1.68
CA GLU A 87 8.75 14.68 -0.72
C GLU A 87 8.78 16.17 -1.06
N ARG A 88 9.93 16.66 -1.54
CA ARG A 88 10.12 18.06 -1.96
C ARG A 88 9.57 18.35 -3.36
N ASN A 89 9.22 17.32 -4.14
CA ASN A 89 8.67 17.48 -5.48
C ASN A 89 7.14 17.55 -5.42
N TRP A 90 6.56 18.63 -5.96
CA TRP A 90 5.11 18.84 -5.93
C TRP A 90 4.30 17.72 -6.62
N ARG A 91 4.79 17.16 -7.73
CA ARG A 91 4.14 16.01 -8.42
C ARG A 91 4.29 14.74 -7.61
N GLY A 92 5.46 14.55 -7.00
CA GLY A 92 5.74 13.46 -6.06
C GLY A 92 4.74 13.44 -4.92
N ARG A 93 4.61 14.57 -4.20
CA ARG A 93 3.62 14.75 -3.13
C ARG A 93 2.19 14.56 -3.62
N ARG A 94 1.80 15.24 -4.70
CA ARG A 94 0.43 15.18 -5.24
C ARG A 94 0.00 13.75 -5.59
N SER A 95 0.89 12.96 -6.20
CA SER A 95 0.56 11.57 -6.55
C SER A 95 0.39 10.65 -5.34
N ARG A 96 0.84 11.05 -4.15
CA ARG A 96 0.69 10.34 -2.86
C ARG A 96 -0.33 10.99 -1.95
N THR A 97 -1.10 11.95 -2.48
CA THR A 97 -2.18 12.61 -1.77
C THR A 97 -3.48 11.98 -2.24
N PHE A 98 -4.30 11.52 -1.29
CA PHE A 98 -5.54 10.83 -1.55
C PHE A 98 -6.66 11.49 -0.75
N THR A 99 -7.85 11.57 -1.35
CA THR A 99 -9.02 12.10 -0.65
C THR A 99 -9.56 11.05 0.32
N TYR A 100 -9.56 11.35 1.61
CA TYR A 100 -10.09 10.52 2.68
C TYR A 100 -10.91 11.38 3.66
N ASN A 101 -12.15 10.99 3.94
CA ASN A 101 -13.11 11.75 4.77
C ASN A 101 -13.22 13.23 4.35
N GLY A 102 -13.27 13.48 3.04
CA GLY A 102 -13.37 14.83 2.46
C GLY A 102 -12.11 15.68 2.57
N LYS A 103 -11.00 15.11 3.06
CA LYS A 103 -9.71 15.80 3.24
C LYS A 103 -8.64 15.18 2.36
N GLU A 104 -7.69 16.00 1.93
CA GLU A 104 -6.50 15.54 1.21
C GLU A 104 -5.46 15.02 2.21
N VAL A 105 -5.17 13.72 2.17
CA VAL A 105 -4.23 13.05 3.08
C VAL A 105 -3.03 12.56 2.29
N VAL A 106 -1.83 12.98 2.71
CA VAL A 106 -0.59 12.51 2.09
C VAL A 106 -0.13 11.22 2.75
N MET A 107 -0.11 10.13 1.99
CA MET A 107 0.26 8.78 2.46
C MET A 107 1.70 8.45 2.08
N TRP A 108 2.63 8.87 2.95
CA TRP A 108 4.06 8.62 2.77
C TRP A 108 4.48 7.20 3.09
N GLN A 109 3.79 6.57 4.05
CA GLN A 109 4.06 5.18 4.42
C GLN A 109 3.69 4.28 3.26
N HIS A 110 4.60 3.37 2.93
CA HIS A 110 4.33 2.43 1.88
C HIS A 110 5.07 1.10 2.01
N LEU A 111 4.48 0.08 1.40
CA LEU A 111 5.08 -1.22 1.19
C LEU A 111 5.64 -1.35 -0.22
N LYS A 112 6.71 -2.13 -0.35
CA LYS A 112 7.45 -2.34 -1.58
C LYS A 112 7.51 -3.82 -1.93
N ILE A 113 6.98 -4.18 -3.10
CA ILE A 113 7.20 -5.49 -3.71
C ILE A 113 7.99 -5.30 -4.99
N GLY A 114 8.98 -6.16 -5.21
CA GLY A 114 9.79 -6.19 -6.42
C GLY A 114 10.95 -5.21 -6.47
N ILE A 115 11.74 -5.37 -7.55
CA ILE A 115 12.89 -4.55 -7.92
C ILE A 115 12.68 -3.97 -9.33
N LYS A 116 13.20 -2.76 -9.51
CA LYS A 116 12.88 -1.71 -10.50
C LYS A 116 12.60 -2.11 -11.96
N ASP A 117 13.05 -3.28 -12.42
CA ASP A 117 13.17 -3.59 -13.85
C ASP A 117 12.02 -4.44 -14.43
N SER A 118 10.99 -4.77 -13.63
CA SER A 118 9.82 -5.51 -14.11
C SER A 118 8.53 -4.90 -13.53
N THR A 119 7.72 -4.28 -14.40
CA THR A 119 6.47 -3.60 -14.03
C THR A 119 5.43 -4.57 -13.48
N ASN A 120 5.32 -5.76 -14.05
CA ASN A 120 4.43 -6.83 -13.57
C ASN A 120 4.95 -7.56 -12.31
N ARG A 121 6.14 -7.23 -11.82
CA ARG A 121 6.68 -7.75 -10.55
C ARG A 121 6.97 -6.65 -9.54
N THR A 122 6.57 -5.41 -9.83
CA THR A 122 6.76 -4.26 -8.94
C THR A 122 5.43 -3.66 -8.52
N LEU A 123 5.21 -3.55 -7.21
CA LEU A 123 3.98 -2.99 -6.64
C LEU A 123 4.28 -2.17 -5.38
N ARG A 124 3.45 -1.16 -5.14
CA ARG A 124 3.47 -0.29 -3.96
C ARG A 124 2.10 -0.28 -3.32
N ILE A 125 2.08 -0.30 -1.99
CA ILE A 125 0.88 -0.10 -1.19
C ILE A 125 1.10 1.18 -0.40
N HIS A 126 0.44 2.29 -0.74
CA HIS A 126 0.50 3.53 0.05
C HIS A 126 -0.67 3.57 1.02
N PHE A 127 -0.38 3.89 2.27
CA PHE A 127 -1.37 3.84 3.33
C PHE A 127 -1.13 4.90 4.42
N ALA A 128 -2.13 5.08 5.28
CA ALA A 128 -2.08 5.83 6.52
C ALA A 128 -2.77 5.05 7.64
N TRP A 129 -2.41 5.33 8.88
CA TRP A 129 -3.16 4.87 10.04
C TRP A 129 -4.26 5.88 10.40
N ASP A 130 -5.45 5.38 10.70
CA ASP A 130 -6.56 6.15 11.28
C ASP A 130 -6.71 5.75 12.75
N ASP A 131 -6.36 6.67 13.64
CA ASP A 131 -6.46 6.48 15.10
C ASP A 131 -7.91 6.44 15.60
N GLU A 132 -8.84 7.14 14.95
CA GLU A 132 -10.24 7.23 15.37
C GLU A 132 -10.98 5.92 15.09
N LEU A 133 -10.74 5.34 13.90
CA LEU A 133 -11.33 4.06 13.50
C LEU A 133 -10.47 2.86 13.92
N GLY A 134 -9.22 3.09 14.30
CA GLY A 134 -8.25 2.03 14.54
C GLY A 134 -8.04 1.18 13.27
N GLN A 135 -7.91 1.82 12.11
CA GLN A 135 -7.87 1.15 10.81
C GLN A 135 -6.66 1.59 9.99
N VAL A 136 -6.22 0.73 9.07
CA VAL A 136 -5.26 1.13 8.03
C VAL A 136 -6.01 1.56 6.79
N VAL A 137 -5.83 2.81 6.38
CA VAL A 137 -6.43 3.39 5.17
C VAL A 137 -5.47 3.22 4.01
N ILE A 138 -5.87 2.49 2.97
CA ILE A 138 -5.05 2.24 1.77
C ILE A 138 -5.50 3.19 0.65
N GLY A 139 -4.59 4.05 0.20
CA GLY A 139 -4.83 4.99 -0.90
C GLY A 139 -4.36 4.50 -2.27
N HIS A 140 -3.40 3.57 -2.31
CA HIS A 140 -2.88 3.01 -3.57
C HIS A 140 -2.41 1.56 -3.36
N CYS A 141 -2.67 0.68 -4.31
CA CYS A 141 -2.21 -0.71 -4.32
C CYS A 141 -1.89 -1.14 -5.77
N GLY A 142 -0.80 -0.62 -6.32
CA GLY A 142 -0.49 -0.83 -7.75
C GLY A 142 0.94 -0.45 -8.10
N GLY A 143 1.21 -0.19 -9.38
CA GLY A 143 2.55 0.18 -9.87
C GLY A 143 3.14 1.45 -9.22
N HIS A 144 4.36 1.81 -9.59
CA HIS A 144 5.01 3.01 -9.07
C HIS A 144 4.21 4.29 -9.35
N LEU A 145 4.01 5.10 -8.31
CA LEU A 145 3.57 6.49 -8.46
C LEU A 145 4.69 7.35 -9.03
N HIS A 146 4.36 8.58 -9.45
CA HIS A 146 5.30 9.49 -10.09
C HIS A 146 6.62 9.60 -9.31
N SER A 147 7.72 9.43 -10.02
CA SER A 147 9.07 9.68 -9.55
C SER A 147 9.82 10.51 -10.62
N PRO A 148 10.50 11.62 -10.25
CA PRO A 148 11.27 12.45 -11.18
C PRO A 148 12.30 11.65 -12.00
N ASN A 149 12.78 10.53 -11.45
CA ASN A 149 13.79 9.67 -12.07
C ASN A 149 13.20 8.58 -12.99
N HIS A 150 11.88 8.56 -13.22
CA HIS A 150 11.21 7.62 -14.13
C HIS A 150 10.76 8.27 -15.45
N GLY A 151 11.09 9.54 -15.69
CA GLY A 151 10.73 10.29 -16.90
C GLY A 151 11.80 10.33 -18.01
N ARG A 152 12.76 9.41 -18.02
CA ARG A 152 13.72 9.23 -19.13
C ARG A 152 13.67 7.80 -19.63
N ARG A 153 12.66 7.50 -20.42
CA ARG A 153 12.72 6.50 -21.49
C ARG A 153 12.05 7.09 -22.70
#